data_AF-A0A1L9RKC4-F1
#
_entry.id   AF-A0A1L9RKC4-F1
#
_cell.length_a   1.000
_cell.length_b   1.000
_cell.length_c   1.000
_cell.angle_alpha   90.00
_cell.angle_beta   90.00
_cell.angle_gamma   90.00
#
_symmetry.space_group_name_H-M   'P 1'
#
loop_
_entity.id
_entity.type
_entity.pdbx_description
1 polymer ?
#
loop_
_entity_poly.entity_id
_entity_poly.type
_entity_poly.pdbx_seq_one_letter_code
_entity_poly.pdbx_strand_id
1 'polypeptide(L)'
;MDPDAELAFQVALKEWTVLGCRDGGQIDIRLDSSSGKQVANVMEINPLAGLRPGWSQLPIIAENNGVSFDDVNNHIFQSAMKRINAKNEHCDPSIYRAISYSPTA
;
A
#
# COMPACT_ATOMS: atom_id res chain seq x y z
N MET A 1 -15.85 3.28 13.91
CA MET A 1 -15.34 2.09 13.23
C MET A 1 -15.73 0.87 14.07
N ASP A 2 -16.06 -0.24 13.44
CA ASP A 2 -16.32 -1.52 14.12
C ASP A 2 -15.07 -1.98 14.91
N PRO A 3 -15.18 -2.45 16.18
CA PRO A 3 -14.01 -2.82 16.99
C PRO A 3 -13.13 -3.91 16.36
N ASP A 4 -13.75 -4.84 15.64
CA ASP A 4 -13.04 -5.93 14.96
C ASP A 4 -12.23 -5.40 13.76
N ALA A 5 -12.81 -4.48 12.99
CA ALA A 5 -12.11 -3.77 11.93
C ALA A 5 -10.93 -2.93 12.47
N GLU A 6 -11.09 -2.26 13.61
CA GLU A 6 -10.01 -1.50 14.25
C GLU A 6 -8.85 -2.42 14.68
N LEU A 7 -9.17 -3.55 15.31
CA LEU A 7 -8.15 -4.53 15.71
C LEU A 7 -7.37 -5.07 14.50
N ALA A 8 -8.07 -5.42 13.41
CA ALA A 8 -7.45 -5.88 12.18
C ALA A 8 -6.56 -4.79 11.55
N PHE A 9 -7.04 -3.54 11.52
CA PHE A 9 -6.28 -2.39 10.99
C PHE A 9 -4.98 -2.16 11.77
N GLN A 10 -5.02 -2.19 13.10
CA GLN A 10 -3.83 -2.00 13.94
C GLN A 10 -2.78 -3.08 13.69
N VAL A 11 -3.19 -4.35 13.59
CA VAL A 11 -2.27 -5.45 13.26
C VAL A 11 -1.71 -5.29 11.86
N ALA A 12 -2.56 -5.02 10.86
CA ALA A 12 -2.11 -4.82 9.48
C ALA A 12 -1.09 -3.67 9.37
N LEU A 13 -1.38 -2.51 9.95
CA LEU A 13 -0.48 -1.34 9.91
C LEU A 13 0.87 -1.63 10.57
N LYS A 14 0.86 -2.32 11.70
CA LYS A 14 2.08 -2.72 12.40
C LYS A 14 2.94 -3.64 11.54
N GLU A 15 2.35 -4.70 10.99
CA GLU A 15 3.08 -5.71 10.21
C GLU A 15 3.59 -5.13 8.87
N TRP A 16 2.78 -4.31 8.19
CA TRP A 16 3.21 -3.56 7.00
C TRP A 16 4.44 -2.70 7.27
N THR A 17 4.47 -2.03 8.43
CA THR A 17 5.58 -1.17 8.84
C THR A 17 6.83 -1.97 9.16
N VAL A 18 6.71 -3.03 9.97
CA VAL A 18 7.82 -3.88 10.43
C VAL A 18 8.52 -4.58 9.26
N LEU A 19 7.75 -5.03 8.27
CA LEU A 19 8.30 -5.69 7.08
C LEU A 19 8.87 -4.69 6.04
N GLY A 20 8.78 -3.40 6.30
CA GLY A 20 9.28 -2.37 5.39
C GLY A 20 8.46 -2.25 4.10
N CYS A 21 7.20 -2.72 4.10
CA CYS A 21 6.29 -2.51 2.98
C CYS A 21 5.99 -1.01 2.81
N ARG A 22 5.65 -0.60 1.59
CA ARG A 22 5.55 0.82 1.18
C ARG A 22 4.39 1.03 0.23
N ASP A 23 4.03 2.31 0.08
CA ASP A 23 3.08 2.81 -0.90
C ASP A 23 1.67 2.23 -0.68
N GLY A 24 1.27 1.20 -1.43
CA GLY A 24 -0.03 0.56 -1.27
C GLY A 24 0.02 -0.93 -1.57
N GLY A 25 -0.83 -1.69 -0.88
CA GLY A 25 -1.06 -3.11 -1.13
C GLY A 25 -2.10 -3.66 -0.16
N GLN A 26 -2.08 -4.96 0.08
CA GLN A 26 -3.13 -5.66 0.82
C GLN A 26 -2.53 -6.51 1.94
N ILE A 27 -3.21 -6.55 3.07
CA ILE A 27 -2.98 -7.54 4.13
C ILE A 27 -4.29 -8.24 4.42
N ASP A 28 -4.28 -9.56 4.35
CA ASP A 28 -5.42 -10.38 4.71
C ASP A 28 -5.32 -10.82 6.16
N ILE A 29 -6.31 -10.43 6.96
CA ILE A 29 -6.39 -10.73 8.39
C ILE A 29 -7.52 -11.72 8.65
N ARG A 30 -7.23 -12.76 9.43
CA ARG A 30 -8.24 -13.64 10.01
C ARG A 30 -8.43 -13.32 11.49
N LEU A 31 -9.67 -13.04 11.84
CA LEU A 31 -10.11 -12.89 13.21
C LEU A 31 -10.45 -14.26 13.82
N ASP A 32 -9.94 -14.53 15.02
CA ASP A 32 -10.16 -15.76 15.78
C ASP A 32 -10.57 -15.43 17.23
N SER A 33 -11.63 -16.06 17.71
CA SER A 33 -12.19 -15.90 19.06
C SER A 33 -12.23 -17.20 19.86
N SER A 34 -11.64 -18.30 19.33
CA SER A 34 -11.68 -19.64 19.93
C SER A 34 -11.13 -19.71 21.37
N SER A 35 -10.22 -18.79 21.72
CA SER A 35 -9.61 -18.68 23.05
C SER A 35 -10.44 -17.85 24.06
N GLY A 36 -11.61 -17.36 23.66
CA GLY A 36 -12.42 -16.42 24.45
C GLY A 36 -11.94 -14.96 24.38
N LYS A 37 -10.82 -14.70 23.70
CA LYS A 37 -10.33 -13.36 23.35
C LYS A 37 -10.22 -13.25 21.84
N GLN A 38 -10.61 -12.10 21.30
CA GLN A 38 -10.43 -11.77 19.88
C GLN A 38 -8.93 -11.61 19.56
N VAL A 39 -8.46 -12.33 18.54
CA VAL A 39 -7.09 -12.28 18.02
C VAL A 39 -7.14 -12.06 16.51
N ALA A 40 -6.35 -11.11 16.02
CA ALA A 40 -6.17 -10.84 14.59
C ALA A 40 -4.87 -11.50 14.10
N ASN A 41 -4.99 -12.49 13.23
CA ASN A 41 -3.88 -13.24 12.65
C ASN A 41 -3.64 -12.80 11.20
N VAL A 42 -2.40 -12.48 10.85
CA VAL A 42 -2.03 -12.24 9.46
C VAL A 42 -2.02 -13.56 8.69
N MET A 43 -2.73 -13.59 7.57
CA MET A 43 -2.77 -14.75 6.67
C MET A 43 -1.87 -14.53 5.45
N GLU A 44 -1.92 -13.33 4.87
CA GLU A 44 -1.16 -12.96 3.69
C GLU A 44 -0.78 -11.48 3.73
N ILE A 45 0.37 -11.16 3.17
CA ILE A 45 0.83 -9.80 2.92
C ILE A 45 1.17 -9.72 1.44
N ASN A 46 0.48 -8.86 0.71
CA ASN A 46 0.67 -8.65 -0.71
C ASN A 46 1.10 -7.20 -1.00
N PRO A 47 2.41 -6.94 -1.10
CA PRO A 47 2.95 -5.63 -1.46
C PRO A 47 2.64 -5.17 -2.89
N LEU A 48 2.10 -6.05 -3.74
CA LEU A 48 1.75 -5.77 -5.11
C LEU A 48 0.30 -6.21 -5.37
N ALA A 49 -0.63 -5.63 -4.60
CA ALA A 49 -2.05 -5.92 -4.75
C ALA A 49 -2.56 -5.53 -6.13
N GLY A 50 -3.60 -6.23 -6.60
CA GLY A 50 -4.28 -5.88 -7.84
C GLY A 50 -4.83 -4.44 -7.79
N LEU A 51 -4.76 -3.74 -8.91
CA LEU A 51 -5.20 -2.34 -9.04
C LEU A 51 -6.36 -2.17 -10.04
N ARG A 52 -7.06 -3.24 -10.42
CA ARG A 52 -8.17 -3.12 -11.37
C ARG A 52 -9.42 -2.53 -10.67
N PRO A 53 -9.91 -1.34 -11.06
CA PRO A 53 -11.11 -0.75 -10.46
C PRO A 53 -12.32 -1.68 -10.62
N GLY A 54 -13.16 -1.76 -9.59
CA GLY A 54 -14.36 -2.61 -9.57
C GLY A 54 -14.09 -4.12 -9.53
N TRP A 55 -12.83 -4.57 -9.44
CA TRP A 55 -12.47 -5.99 -9.36
C TRP A 55 -11.48 -6.30 -8.24
N SER A 56 -10.40 -5.52 -8.14
CA SER A 56 -9.37 -5.74 -7.13
C SER A 56 -9.78 -5.15 -5.78
N GLN A 57 -9.42 -5.83 -4.69
CA GLN A 57 -9.81 -5.43 -3.34
C GLN A 57 -9.28 -4.05 -2.95
N LEU A 58 -8.02 -3.72 -3.28
CA LEU A 58 -7.42 -2.44 -2.91
C LEU A 58 -8.23 -1.23 -3.46
N PRO A 59 -8.52 -1.12 -4.77
CA PRO A 59 -9.40 -0.07 -5.29
C PRO A 59 -10.82 -0.08 -4.70
N ILE A 60 -11.43 -1.25 -4.50
CA ILE A 60 -12.79 -1.36 -3.95
C ILE A 60 -12.84 -0.83 -2.50
N ILE A 61 -11.87 -1.23 -1.67
CA ILE A 61 -11.77 -0.78 -0.28
C ILE A 61 -11.48 0.72 -0.24
N ALA A 62 -10.61 1.23 -1.10
CA ALA A 62 -10.32 2.67 -1.19
C ALA A 62 -11.58 3.48 -1.51
N GLU A 63 -12.34 3.06 -2.53
CA GLU A 63 -13.58 3.71 -2.94
C GLU A 63 -14.63 3.69 -1.82
N ASN A 64 -14.78 2.57 -1.12
CA ASN A 64 -15.64 2.46 0.06
C ASN A 64 -15.24 3.40 1.21
N ASN A 65 -13.98 3.85 1.23
CA ASN A 65 -13.46 4.84 2.18
C ASN A 65 -13.42 6.27 1.60
N GLY A 66 -14.06 6.51 0.45
CA GLY A 66 -14.13 7.83 -0.19
C GLY A 66 -12.84 8.25 -0.91
N VAL A 67 -11.94 7.31 -1.20
CA VAL A 67 -10.71 7.55 -1.96
C VAL A 67 -10.90 7.03 -3.38
N SER A 68 -10.84 7.92 -4.38
CA SER A 68 -11.01 7.51 -5.78
C SER A 68 -9.83 6.66 -6.27
N PHE A 69 -10.02 5.90 -7.35
CA PHE A 69 -8.92 5.14 -7.95
C PHE A 69 -7.76 6.03 -8.39
N ASP A 70 -8.05 7.23 -8.92
CA ASP A 70 -7.03 8.20 -9.29
C ASP A 70 -6.26 8.70 -8.07
N ASP A 71 -6.93 8.91 -6.93
CA ASP A 71 -6.28 9.27 -5.67
C ASP A 71 -5.38 8.15 -5.15
N VAL A 72 -5.80 6.88 -5.26
CA VAL A 72 -4.94 5.73 -4.91
C VAL A 72 -3.65 5.75 -5.71
N ASN A 73 -3.74 5.90 -7.03
CA ASN A 73 -2.57 5.98 -7.90
C ASN A 73 -1.70 7.20 -7.54
N ASN A 74 -2.31 8.37 -7.34
CA ASN A 74 -1.60 9.58 -6.95
C ASN A 74 -0.86 9.40 -5.62
N HIS A 75 -1.47 8.78 -4.60
CA HIS A 75 -0.82 8.51 -3.32
C HIS A 75 0.37 7.55 -3.48
N ILE A 76 0.22 6.48 -4.26
CA ILE A 76 1.30 5.53 -4.55
C ILE A 76 2.47 6.25 -5.24
N PHE A 77 2.21 7.02 -6.29
CA PHE A 77 3.25 7.75 -7.01
C PHE A 77 3.91 8.83 -6.14
N GLN A 78 3.14 9.61 -5.38
CA GLN A 78 3.70 10.61 -4.46
C GLN A 78 4.60 9.99 -3.40
N SER A 79 4.18 8.86 -2.82
CA SER A 79 4.98 8.11 -1.86
C SER A 79 6.29 7.60 -2.49
N ALA A 80 6.23 7.05 -3.71
CA ALA A 80 7.41 6.61 -4.46
C ALA A 80 8.36 7.77 -4.81
N MET A 81 7.83 8.90 -5.29
CA MET A 81 8.61 10.09 -5.63
C MET A 81 9.32 10.67 -4.41
N LYS A 82 8.64 10.77 -3.26
CA LYS A 82 9.26 11.23 -1.99
C LYS A 82 10.46 10.37 -1.62
N ARG A 83 10.30 9.04 -1.70
CA ARG A 83 11.37 8.08 -1.40
C ARG A 83 12.55 8.20 -2.37
N ILE A 84 12.25 8.41 -3.65
CA ILE A 84 13.26 8.60 -4.69
C ILE A 84 14.03 9.92 -4.46
N ASN A 85 13.31 11.03 -4.27
CA ASN A 85 13.95 12.34 -4.09
C ASN A 85 14.80 12.38 -2.82
N ALA A 86 14.36 11.73 -1.74
CA ALA A 86 15.18 11.57 -0.53
C ALA A 86 16.47 10.76 -0.76
N LYS A 87 16.50 9.86 -1.74
CA LYS A 87 17.73 9.15 -2.15
C LYS A 87 18.62 9.99 -3.05
N ASN A 88 18.05 10.92 -3.80
CA ASN A 88 18.77 11.76 -4.77
C ASN A 88 19.49 12.96 -4.15
N GLU A 89 19.25 13.28 -2.87
CA GLU A 89 20.10 14.22 -2.12
C GLU A 89 21.56 13.71 -1.98
N HIS A 90 21.84 12.47 -2.38
CA HIS A 90 23.17 11.87 -2.38
C HIS A 90 23.60 11.16 -3.68
N CYS A 91 22.78 11.19 -4.75
CA CYS A 91 23.06 10.46 -6.00
C CYS A 91 22.85 11.36 -7.22
N ASP A 92 23.84 11.38 -8.12
CA ASP A 92 23.92 12.24 -9.30
C ASP A 92 22.59 12.33 -10.08
N PRO A 93 22.00 13.53 -10.27
CA PRO A 93 20.77 13.75 -11.03
C PRO A 93 20.78 13.23 -12.48
N SER A 94 21.94 12.87 -13.03
CA SER A 94 22.10 12.38 -14.40
C SER A 94 21.30 11.09 -14.71
N ILE A 95 20.95 10.27 -13.70
CA ILE A 95 20.19 9.02 -13.93
C ILE A 95 18.75 9.29 -14.42
N TYR A 96 18.10 10.37 -13.97
CA TYR A 96 16.72 10.70 -14.35
C TYR A 96 16.62 11.25 -15.78
N ARG A 97 17.71 11.79 -16.32
CA ARG A 97 17.78 12.22 -17.73
C ARG A 97 17.73 11.06 -18.71
N ALA A 98 18.17 9.85 -18.31
CA ALA A 98 18.19 8.69 -19.19
C ALA A 98 16.79 8.09 -19.44
N ILE A 99 15.86 8.24 -18.50
CA ILE A 99 14.51 7.65 -18.60
C ILE A 99 13.54 8.57 -19.36
N SER A 100 13.83 9.87 -19.40
CA SER A 100 13.00 10.90 -20.05
C SER A 100 13.41 11.19 -21.50
N TYR A 101 14.50 10.60 -21.99
CA TYR A 101 14.95 10.76 -23.38
C TYR A 101 14.86 9.43 -24.13
N SER A 102 13.72 9.19 -24.78
CA SER A 102 13.63 8.23 -25.89
C SER A 102 13.60 9.04 -27.19
N PRO A 103 14.73 9.19 -27.91
CA PRO A 103 14.69 9.75 -29.24
C PRO A 103 14.10 8.67 -30.15
N THR A 104 12.85 8.91 -30.56
CA THR A 104 12.12 8.30 -31.69
C THR A 104 11.78 6.81 -31.61
N ALA A 105 10.47 6.53 -31.58
CA ALA A 105 9.77 5.81 -32.64
C ALA A 105 8.41 6.49 -32.86
#